data_AF-A0A0D3FII9-F1
#
_entry.id   AF-A0A0D3FII9-F1
#
_cell.length_a   1.000
_cell.length_b   1.000
_cell.length_c   1.000
_cell.angle_alpha   90.00
_cell.angle_beta   90.00
_cell.angle_gamma   90.00
#
_symmetry.space_group_name_H-M   'P 1'
#
loop_
_entity.id
_entity.type
_entity.pdbx_description
1 polymer ?
#
loop_
_entity_poly.entity_id
_entity_poly.type
_entity_poly.pdbx_seq_one_letter_code
_entity_poly.pdbx_strand_id
1 'polypeptide(L)'
;MEGAAVAAGVPMVKVRGGDGVEFSVQARRLPELAPGYIWDLPAIESGDIYDTVQLYRMNAELFTSRATGELLPQGVLRVQSIFAERVHDLDTLGHLTRAAIALDMEDLKDECYKRMLQDHQMSPEEVKLFLQNVLGHL
;
A
#
# COMPACT_ATOMS: atom_id res chain seq x y z
N MET A 1 -9.81 17.57 -21.78
CA MET A 1 -8.98 16.40 -22.17
C MET A 1 -7.58 16.66 -21.65
N GLU A 2 -7.39 16.50 -20.35
CA GLU A 2 -6.10 16.73 -19.70
C GLU A 2 -5.27 15.45 -19.77
N GLY A 3 -4.06 15.61 -20.32
CA GLY A 3 -3.17 14.52 -20.65
C GLY A 3 -2.72 13.76 -19.42
N ALA A 4 -2.94 12.45 -19.45
CA ALA A 4 -2.13 11.50 -18.72
C ALA A 4 -0.66 11.71 -19.12
N ALA A 5 0.09 12.42 -18.29
CA ALA A 5 1.54 12.36 -18.31
C ALA A 5 1.93 10.95 -17.88
N VAL A 6 1.94 10.03 -18.84
CA VAL A 6 2.55 8.71 -18.71
C VAL A 6 3.99 8.95 -18.26
N ALA A 7 4.35 8.39 -17.12
CA ALA A 7 5.69 8.41 -16.56
C ALA A 7 6.69 7.78 -17.56
N ALA A 8 7.18 8.56 -18.52
CA ALA A 8 7.95 8.10 -19.68
C ALA A 8 9.41 7.69 -19.35
N GLY A 9 9.66 7.18 -18.14
CA GLY A 9 11.01 6.78 -17.71
C GLY A 9 11.08 5.77 -16.56
N VAL A 10 9.94 5.29 -16.04
CA VAL A 10 9.95 4.24 -15.01
C VAL A 10 9.75 2.90 -15.71
N PRO A 11 10.70 1.96 -15.61
CA PRO A 11 10.58 0.67 -16.28
C PRO A 11 9.44 -0.15 -15.66
N MET A 12 8.75 -0.91 -16.52
CA MET A 12 7.83 -1.95 -16.09
C MET A 12 8.62 -3.17 -15.65
N VAL A 13 8.23 -3.77 -14.52
CA VAL A 13 8.80 -5.01 -13.98
C VAL A 13 7.71 -6.03 -13.75
N LYS A 14 8.06 -7.31 -13.84
CA LYS A 14 7.17 -8.41 -13.49
C LYS A 14 7.31 -8.74 -12.02
N VAL A 15 6.17 -8.85 -11.34
CA VAL A 15 6.08 -9.28 -9.95
C VAL A 15 5.19 -10.52 -9.92
N ARG A 16 5.57 -11.50 -9.09
CA ARG A 16 4.71 -12.61 -8.70
C ARG A 16 4.16 -12.35 -7.30
N GLY A 17 2.84 -12.29 -7.19
CA GLY A 17 2.16 -12.06 -5.92
C GLY A 17 2.08 -13.30 -5.04
N GLY A 18 1.46 -13.14 -3.87
CA GLY A 18 1.27 -14.21 -2.87
C GLY A 18 0.45 -15.41 -3.35
N ASP A 19 -0.43 -15.20 -4.31
CA ASP A 19 -1.23 -16.23 -4.96
C ASP A 19 -0.51 -16.93 -6.13
N GLY A 20 0.73 -16.51 -6.43
CA GLY A 20 1.53 -17.00 -7.54
C GLY A 20 1.19 -16.36 -8.90
N VAL A 21 0.25 -15.42 -8.95
CA VAL A 21 -0.11 -14.71 -10.18
C VAL A 21 0.95 -13.66 -10.51
N GLU A 22 1.32 -13.59 -11.79
CA GLU A 22 2.26 -12.60 -12.29
C GLU A 22 1.54 -11.36 -12.82
N PHE A 23 1.99 -10.17 -12.41
CA PHE A 23 1.49 -8.90 -12.89
C PHE A 23 2.63 -7.91 -13.17
N SER A 24 2.35 -6.90 -14.00
CA SER A 24 3.33 -5.89 -14.37
C SER A 24 3.06 -4.58 -13.66
N VAL A 25 4.06 -4.06 -12.96
CA VAL A 25 3.98 -2.79 -12.23
C VAL A 25 5.12 -1.88 -12.66
N GLN A 26 4.95 -0.58 -12.44
CA GLN A 26 6.07 0.34 -12.58
C GLN A 26 7.02 0.15 -11.41
N ALA A 27 8.32 -0.02 -11.66
CA ALA A 27 9.35 -0.14 -10.63
C ALA A 27 9.60 1.20 -9.92
N ARG A 28 8.56 1.74 -9.29
CA ARG A 28 8.63 2.94 -8.47
C ARG A 28 9.22 2.51 -7.13
N ARG A 29 10.39 3.06 -6.79
CA ARG A 29 10.96 3.19 -5.44
C ARG A 29 11.01 1.96 -4.52
N LEU A 30 10.71 0.75 -4.97
CA LEU A 30 11.36 -0.44 -4.45
C LEU A 30 12.71 -0.54 -5.17
N PRO A 31 13.81 -0.10 -4.53
CA PRO A 31 15.14 -0.06 -5.16
C PRO A 31 15.64 -1.44 -5.61
N GLU A 32 14.94 -2.48 -5.19
CA GLU A 32 15.24 -3.88 -5.48
C GLU A 32 14.73 -4.28 -6.87
N LEU A 33 13.65 -3.68 -7.40
CA LEU A 33 13.00 -4.20 -8.61
C LEU A 33 13.73 -3.80 -9.91
N ALA A 34 14.68 -4.64 -10.32
CA ALA A 34 15.37 -4.50 -11.60
C ALA A 34 14.57 -5.10 -12.78
N PRO A 35 14.59 -4.47 -13.97
CA PRO A 35 14.05 -5.07 -15.19
C PRO A 35 14.73 -6.39 -15.55
N GLY A 36 14.00 -7.30 -16.18
CA GLY A 36 14.54 -8.59 -16.65
C GLY A 36 14.43 -9.75 -15.65
N TYR A 37 13.92 -9.49 -14.44
CA TYR A 37 13.63 -10.50 -13.43
C TYR A 37 12.12 -10.53 -13.13
N ILE A 38 11.64 -11.68 -12.64
CA ILE A 38 10.33 -11.81 -12.01
C ILE A 38 10.58 -11.77 -10.51
N TRP A 39 10.03 -10.77 -9.84
CA TRP A 39 10.23 -10.55 -8.41
C TRP A 39 9.12 -11.21 -7.62
N ASP A 40 9.47 -12.14 -6.73
CA ASP A 40 8.50 -12.75 -5.83
C ASP A 40 8.23 -11.78 -4.66
N LEU A 41 7.02 -11.19 -4.64
CA LEU A 41 6.54 -10.32 -3.56
C LEU A 41 5.31 -10.98 -2.92
N PRO A 42 5.48 -12.01 -2.08
CA PRO A 42 4.36 -12.82 -1.58
C PRO A 42 3.36 -12.04 -0.73
N ALA A 43 3.75 -10.90 -0.17
CA ALA A 43 2.86 -10.04 0.60
C ALA A 43 2.04 -9.06 -0.25
N ILE A 44 2.34 -8.94 -1.54
CA ILE A 44 1.60 -8.12 -2.49
C ILE A 44 0.69 -9.05 -3.28
N GLU A 45 -0.61 -8.93 -3.07
CA GLU A 45 -1.58 -9.79 -3.75
C GLU A 45 -1.77 -9.38 -5.23
N SER A 46 -1.81 -8.08 -5.52
CA SER A 46 -2.06 -7.56 -6.86
C SER A 46 -1.31 -6.27 -7.18
N GLY A 47 -1.33 -5.89 -8.46
CA GLY A 47 -0.79 -4.62 -8.94
C GLY A 47 -1.44 -3.39 -8.30
N ASP A 48 -2.73 -3.46 -7.95
CA ASP A 48 -3.42 -2.34 -7.29
C ASP A 48 -2.96 -2.15 -5.84
N ILE A 49 -2.72 -3.26 -5.11
CA ILE A 49 -2.12 -3.21 -3.77
C ILE A 49 -0.69 -2.67 -3.86
N TYR A 50 0.09 -3.14 -4.84
CA TYR A 50 1.43 -2.62 -5.12
C TYR A 50 1.41 -1.10 -5.32
N ASP A 51 0.57 -0.62 -6.24
CA ASP A 51 0.50 0.79 -6.60
C ASP A 51 0.05 1.64 -5.40
N THR A 52 -0.89 1.13 -4.59
CA THR A 52 -1.35 1.81 -3.37
C THR A 52 -0.23 1.95 -2.34
N VAL A 53 0.55 0.89 -2.11
CA VAL A 53 1.74 0.95 -1.25
C VAL A 53 2.75 1.98 -1.77
N GLN A 54 3.01 2.02 -3.08
CA GLN A 54 3.95 2.98 -3.66
C GLN A 54 3.47 4.43 -3.55
N LEU A 55 2.17 4.67 -3.79
CA LEU A 55 1.58 6.00 -3.61
C LEU A 55 1.70 6.46 -2.17
N TYR A 56 1.44 5.58 -1.20
CA TYR A 56 1.59 5.89 0.21
C TYR A 56 3.05 6.20 0.57
N ARG A 57 4.01 5.35 0.18
CA ARG A 57 5.45 5.59 0.42
C ARG A 57 5.92 6.93 -0.14
N MET A 58 5.54 7.23 -1.38
CA MET A 58 5.88 8.50 -2.01
C MET A 58 5.29 9.68 -1.24
N ASN A 59 4.06 9.54 -0.75
CA ASN A 59 3.42 10.57 0.07
C ASN A 59 4.15 10.78 1.40
N ALA A 60 4.46 9.70 2.12
CA ALA A 60 5.22 9.77 3.38
C ALA A 60 6.59 10.41 3.16
N GLU A 61 7.33 10.03 2.11
CA GLU A 61 8.63 10.62 1.82
C GLU A 61 8.56 12.13 1.53
N LEU A 62 7.53 12.57 0.80
CA LEU A 62 7.38 13.97 0.39
C LEU A 62 6.84 14.86 1.50
N PHE A 63 6.00 14.31 2.38
CA PHE A 63 5.21 15.09 3.32
C PHE A 63 5.42 14.73 4.79
N THR A 64 6.38 13.87 5.13
CA THR A 64 6.79 13.69 6.54
C THR A 64 7.79 14.77 6.95
N SER A 65 7.47 15.46 8.05
CA SER A 65 8.35 16.43 8.68
C SER A 65 9.63 15.77 9.17
N ARG A 66 10.78 16.22 8.69
CA ARG A 66 12.08 15.72 9.19
C ARG A 66 12.34 16.07 10.66
N ALA A 67 11.66 17.10 11.19
CA ALA A 67 11.85 17.57 12.55
C ALA A 67 11.04 16.76 13.58
N THR A 68 9.85 16.31 13.20
CA THR A 68 8.91 15.63 14.12
C THR A 68 8.65 14.17 13.76
N GLY A 69 8.99 13.75 12.54
CA GLY A 69 8.64 12.41 12.03
C GLY A 69 7.16 12.25 11.66
N GLU A 70 6.35 13.31 11.78
CA GLU A 70 4.92 13.27 11.53
C GLU A 70 4.57 13.75 10.11
N LEU A 71 3.47 13.22 9.56
CA LEU A 71 2.90 13.71 8.31
C LEU A 71 2.42 15.16 8.46
N LEU A 72 2.85 16.01 7.53
CA LEU A 72 2.33 17.37 7.37
C LEU A 72 0.86 17.33 6.96
N PRO A 73 0.07 18.40 7.21
CA PRO A 73 -1.36 18.42 6.90
C PRO A 73 -1.69 18.06 5.44
N GLN A 74 -0.86 18.50 4.48
CA GLN A 74 -1.03 18.15 3.07
C GLN A 74 -0.80 16.66 2.81
N GLY A 75 0.14 16.05 3.53
CA GLY A 75 0.40 14.62 3.50
C GLY A 75 -0.78 13.81 4.04
N VAL A 76 -1.39 14.25 5.14
CA VAL A 76 -2.60 13.63 5.71
C VAL A 76 -3.75 13.67 4.71
N LEU A 77 -4.01 14.83 4.09
CA LEU A 77 -5.05 14.96 3.07
C LEU A 77 -4.82 14.02 1.88
N ARG A 78 -3.56 13.86 1.45
CA ARG A 78 -3.22 12.92 0.37
C ARG A 78 -3.39 11.46 0.78
N VAL A 79 -3.06 11.08 2.00
CA VAL A 79 -3.36 9.73 2.52
C VAL A 79 -4.87 9.49 2.45
N GLN A 80 -5.69 10.45 2.90
CA GLN A 80 -7.14 10.34 2.82
C GLN A 80 -7.63 10.14 1.38
N SER A 81 -7.10 10.90 0.41
CA SER A 81 -7.43 10.71 -1.01
C SER A 81 -7.01 9.34 -1.54
N ILE A 82 -5.79 8.86 -1.20
CA ILE A 82 -5.32 7.53 -1.63
C ILE A 82 -6.28 6.44 -1.16
N PHE A 83 -6.65 6.44 0.12
CA PHE A 83 -7.57 5.45 0.66
C PHE A 83 -8.97 5.57 0.05
N ALA A 84 -9.51 6.79 -0.07
CA ALA A 84 -10.82 7.01 -0.67
C ALA A 84 -10.90 6.58 -2.14
N GLU A 85 -9.80 6.68 -2.89
CA GLU A 85 -9.73 6.32 -4.31
C GLU A 85 -9.41 4.84 -4.58
N ARG A 86 -8.74 4.16 -3.63
CA ARG A 86 -8.15 2.83 -3.88
C ARG A 86 -8.61 1.73 -2.95
N VAL A 87 -9.18 2.07 -1.78
CA VAL A 87 -9.53 1.10 -0.74
C VAL A 87 -11.02 1.23 -0.44
N HIS A 88 -11.83 0.41 -1.09
CA HIS A 88 -13.29 0.51 -1.02
C HIS A 88 -13.94 -0.60 -0.18
N ASP A 89 -13.22 -1.68 0.09
CA ASP A 89 -13.73 -2.84 0.81
C ASP A 89 -12.69 -3.40 1.79
N LEU A 90 -13.19 -4.25 2.70
CA LEU A 90 -12.37 -4.90 3.72
C LEU A 90 -11.34 -5.87 3.15
N ASP A 91 -11.59 -6.43 1.97
CA ASP A 91 -10.67 -7.40 1.35
C ASP A 91 -9.40 -6.69 0.86
N THR A 92 -9.58 -5.61 0.11
CA THR A 92 -8.52 -4.70 -0.32
C THR A 92 -7.76 -4.12 0.88
N LEU A 93 -8.50 -3.69 1.91
CA LEU A 93 -7.90 -3.17 3.15
C LEU A 93 -7.09 -4.24 3.87
N GLY A 94 -7.55 -5.49 3.88
CA GLY A 94 -6.83 -6.64 4.43
C GLY A 94 -5.55 -6.96 3.68
N HIS A 95 -5.59 -6.97 2.34
CA HIS A 95 -4.42 -7.17 1.50
C HIS A 95 -3.39 -6.04 1.67
N LEU A 96 -3.84 -4.79 1.73
CA LEU A 96 -2.99 -3.64 1.99
C LEU A 96 -2.35 -3.71 3.39
N THR A 97 -3.11 -4.14 4.39
CA THR A 97 -2.60 -4.33 5.76
C THR A 97 -1.52 -5.43 5.80
N ARG A 98 -1.74 -6.54 5.09
CA ARG A 98 -0.75 -7.62 4.96
C ARG A 98 0.54 -7.12 4.32
N ALA A 99 0.41 -6.38 3.22
CA ALA A 99 1.53 -5.76 2.53
C ALA A 99 2.30 -4.80 3.46
N ALA A 100 1.59 -3.96 4.22
CA ALA A 100 2.20 -3.03 5.17
C ALA A 100 3.01 -3.76 6.24
N ILE A 101 2.48 -4.83 6.82
CA ILE A 101 3.17 -5.64 7.85
C ILE A 101 4.42 -6.28 7.27
N ALA A 102 4.32 -6.96 6.13
CA ALA A 102 5.45 -7.68 5.55
C ALA A 102 6.57 -6.75 5.05
N LEU A 103 6.23 -5.52 4.68
CA LEU A 103 7.16 -4.49 4.25
C LEU A 103 7.64 -3.57 5.40
N ASP A 104 7.33 -3.93 6.65
CA ASP A 104 7.69 -3.18 7.87
C ASP A 104 7.26 -1.71 7.83
N MET A 105 6.05 -1.45 7.34
CA MET A 105 5.46 -0.11 7.21
C MET A 105 4.45 0.13 8.33
N GLU A 106 4.95 0.43 9.52
CA GLU A 106 4.15 0.67 10.73
C GLU A 106 3.14 1.81 10.56
N ASP A 107 3.50 2.87 9.85
CA ASP A 107 2.65 4.02 9.57
C ASP A 107 1.45 3.68 8.66
N LEU A 108 1.68 2.88 7.61
CA LEU A 108 0.62 2.38 6.75
C LEU A 108 -0.29 1.39 7.49
N LYS A 109 0.29 0.52 8.33
CA LYS A 109 -0.46 -0.41 9.18
C LYS A 109 -1.40 0.35 10.13
N ASP A 110 -0.90 1.40 10.78
CA ASP A 110 -1.69 2.25 11.67
C ASP A 110 -2.81 2.98 10.93
N GLU A 111 -2.55 3.44 9.70
CA GLU A 111 -3.60 4.02 8.86
C GLU A 111 -4.66 2.97 8.50
N CYS A 112 -4.26 1.76 8.07
CA CYS A 112 -5.22 0.68 7.82
C CYS A 112 -6.08 0.37 9.06
N TYR A 113 -5.48 0.32 10.26
CA TYR A 113 -6.21 0.12 11.51
C TYR A 113 -7.25 1.24 11.75
N LYS A 114 -6.89 2.50 11.56
CA LYS A 114 -7.82 3.64 11.69
C LYS A 114 -9.00 3.49 10.72
N ARG A 115 -8.75 3.04 9.49
CA ARG A 115 -9.78 2.85 8.46
C ARG A 115 -10.76 1.75 8.81
N MET A 116 -10.28 0.65 9.39
CA MET A 116 -11.16 -0.41 9.89
C MET A 116 -12.13 0.12 10.96
N LEU A 117 -11.64 0.95 11.88
CA LEU A 117 -12.47 1.56 12.93
C LEU A 117 -13.43 2.63 12.39
N GLN A 118 -12.95 3.52 11.52
CA GLN A 118 -13.69 4.71 11.10
C GLN A 118 -14.61 4.45 9.91
N ASP A 119 -14.07 3.85 8.86
CA ASP A 119 -14.76 3.72 7.57
C ASP A 119 -15.60 2.44 7.53
N HIS A 120 -15.13 1.37 8.17
CA HIS A 120 -15.82 0.09 8.25
C HIS A 120 -16.56 -0.15 9.59
N GLN A 121 -16.51 0.81 10.51
CA GLN A 121 -17.24 0.80 11.79
C GLN A 121 -16.98 -0.45 12.64
N MET A 122 -15.81 -1.07 12.49
CA MET A 122 -15.43 -2.23 13.29
C MET A 122 -15.11 -1.80 14.71
N SER A 123 -15.46 -2.64 15.68
CA SER A 123 -14.99 -2.53 17.06
C SER A 123 -13.50 -2.89 17.18
N PRO A 124 -12.78 -2.42 18.21
CA PRO A 124 -11.39 -2.81 18.44
C PRO A 124 -11.18 -4.33 18.50
N GLU A 125 -12.14 -5.07 19.06
CA GLU A 125 -12.13 -6.53 19.11
C GLU A 125 -12.26 -7.16 17.72
N GLU A 126 -13.17 -6.65 16.88
CA GLU A 126 -13.32 -7.11 15.49
C GLU A 126 -12.06 -6.82 14.67
N VAL A 127 -11.43 -5.66 14.86
CA VAL A 127 -10.17 -5.34 14.19
C VAL A 127 -9.06 -6.29 14.63
N LYS A 128 -8.95 -6.59 15.93
CA LYS A 128 -7.97 -7.54 16.43
C LYS A 128 -8.15 -8.93 15.80
N LEU A 129 -9.39 -9.42 15.69
CA LEU A 129 -9.69 -10.71 15.05
C LEU A 129 -9.37 -10.66 13.55
N PHE A 130 -9.71 -9.57 12.88
CA PHE A 130 -9.39 -9.37 11.47
C PHE A 130 -7.88 -9.40 11.22
N LEU A 131 -7.09 -8.66 12.00
CA LEU A 131 -5.64 -8.65 11.90
C LEU A 131 -5.02 -10.02 12.17
N GLN A 132 -5.56 -10.78 13.14
CA GLN A 132 -5.12 -12.16 13.40
C GLN A 132 -5.35 -13.07 12.19
N ASN A 133 -6.49 -12.92 11.50
CA ASN A 133 -6.78 -13.69 10.30
C ASN A 133 -5.87 -13.26 9.12
N VAL A 134 -5.62 -11.96 8.96
CA VAL A 134 -4.70 -11.45 7.94
C VAL A 134 -3.28 -12.00 8.12
N LEU A 135 -2.81 -12.07 9.37
CA LEU A 135 -1.51 -12.63 9.77
C LEU A 135 -1.44 -14.16 9.64
N GLY A 136 -2.55 -14.88 9.85
CA GLY A 136 -2.61 -16.34 9.71
C GLY A 136 -2.44 -16.86 8.27
N HIS A 137 -2.37 -15.95 7.30
CA HIS A 137 -2.16 -16.21 5.87
C HIS A 137 -0.82 -15.67 5.35
N LEU A 138 0.09 -15.26 6.25
CA LEU A 138 1.50 -14.96 5.96
C LEU A 138 2.38 -16.19 6.21
#